data_AF-A0A920BLV5-F1
#
_entry.id   AF-A0A920BLV5-F1
#
_cell.length_a   1.000
_cell.length_b   1.000
_cell.length_c   1.000
_cell.angle_alpha   90.00
_cell.angle_beta   90.00
_cell.angle_gamma   90.00
#
_symmetry.space_group_name_H-M   'P 1'
#
loop_
_entity.id
_entity.type
_entity.pdbx_description
1 polymer ?
#
loop_
_entity_poly.entity_id
_entity_poly.type
_entity_poly.pdbx_seq_one_letter_code
_entity_poly.pdbx_strand_id
1 'polypeptide(L)'
;MGTKLETEYGKNLYEFWGNSLTESLNKALDESPGEKVLINLASNEYFKSVHADELEFPVMTPIFLDRKDGGDYKTVSFYAKRARGSMAFWDYSK
;
A
#
# COMPACT_ATOMS: atom_id res chain seq x y z
N MET A 1 -6.62 -9.35 -3.25
CA MET A 1 -7.77 -8.65 -2.61
C MET A 1 -9.03 -8.63 -3.47
N GLY A 2 -8.94 -8.70 -4.80
CA GLY A 2 -10.11 -8.66 -5.69
C GLY A 2 -10.93 -9.94 -5.80
N THR A 3 -10.62 -10.99 -5.03
CA THR A 3 -11.36 -12.26 -5.06
C THR A 3 -12.75 -12.07 -4.44
N LYS A 4 -13.79 -12.52 -5.16
CA LYS A 4 -15.14 -12.63 -4.60
C LYS A 4 -15.17 -13.83 -3.68
N LEU A 5 -15.42 -13.58 -2.41
CA LEU A 5 -15.55 -14.59 -1.37
C LEU A 5 -16.67 -14.13 -0.47
N GLU A 6 -17.77 -14.88 -0.46
CA GLU A 6 -18.88 -14.61 0.44
C GLU A 6 -18.54 -15.12 1.83
N THR A 7 -18.68 -14.22 2.80
CA THR A 7 -18.43 -14.44 4.22
C THR A 7 -19.58 -13.83 5.01
N GLU A 8 -19.67 -14.13 6.30
CA GLU A 8 -20.64 -13.49 7.20
C GLU A 8 -20.43 -11.96 7.30
N TYR A 9 -19.24 -11.48 6.94
CA TYR A 9 -18.83 -10.08 7.01
C TYR A 9 -18.88 -9.36 5.66
N GLY A 10 -19.32 -10.01 4.58
CA GLY A 10 -19.45 -9.38 3.26
C GLY A 10 -19.24 -10.32 2.08
N LYS A 11 -19.47 -9.80 0.87
CA LYS A 11 -19.46 -10.55 -0.40
C LYS A 11 -18.09 -10.61 -1.09
N ASN A 12 -17.13 -9.87 -0.55
CA ASN A 12 -15.76 -9.83 -1.04
C ASN A 12 -14.82 -9.48 0.11
N LEU A 13 -13.52 -9.61 -0.15
CA LEU A 13 -12.52 -9.38 0.88
C LEU A 13 -12.44 -7.91 1.32
N TYR A 14 -12.84 -6.94 0.49
CA TYR A 14 -12.85 -5.52 0.92
C TYR A 14 -13.90 -5.30 2.00
N GLU A 15 -15.11 -5.82 1.80
CA GLU A 15 -16.19 -5.76 2.79
C GLU A 15 -15.83 -6.54 4.06
N PHE A 16 -15.21 -7.72 3.91
CA PHE A 16 -14.75 -8.53 5.05
C PHE A 16 -13.82 -7.75 5.98
N TRP A 17 -12.86 -7.02 5.43
CA TRP A 17 -11.95 -6.22 6.25
C TRP A 17 -12.60 -4.94 6.78
N GLY A 18 -13.54 -4.36 6.03
CA GLY A 18 -14.19 -3.09 6.40
C GLY A 18 -13.14 -2.08 6.86
N ASN A 19 -13.35 -1.52 8.05
CA ASN A 19 -12.43 -0.53 8.61
C ASN A 19 -11.26 -1.08 9.45
N SER A 20 -11.22 -2.40 9.69
CA SER A 20 -10.26 -2.99 10.64
C SER A 20 -8.80 -2.73 10.25
N LEU A 21 -8.50 -2.69 8.95
CA LEU A 21 -7.15 -2.42 8.45
C LEU A 21 -6.76 -0.95 8.66
N THR A 22 -7.67 -0.01 8.39
CA THR A 22 -7.41 1.42 8.60
C THR A 22 -7.19 1.72 10.08
N GLU A 23 -8.04 1.19 10.96
CA GLU A 23 -7.92 1.35 12.42
C GLU A 23 -6.59 0.78 12.92
N SER A 24 -6.22 -0.40 12.42
CA SER A 24 -4.93 -1.03 12.77
C SER A 24 -3.74 -0.21 12.30
N LEU A 25 -3.81 0.39 11.11
CA LEU A 25 -2.76 1.26 10.58
C LEU A 25 -2.64 2.56 11.39
N ASN A 26 -3.75 3.23 11.68
CA ASN A 26 -3.74 4.44 12.51
C ASN A 26 -3.11 4.15 13.87
N LYS A 27 -3.53 3.06 14.53
CA LYS A 27 -2.93 2.64 15.81
C LYS A 27 -1.42 2.35 15.69
N ALA A 28 -1.02 1.59 14.67
CA ALA A 28 0.39 1.24 14.48
C ALA A 28 1.28 2.47 14.21
N LEU A 29 0.80 3.45 13.43
CA LEU A 29 1.53 4.70 13.22
C LEU A 29 1.55 5.57 14.46
N ASP A 30 0.48 5.60 15.26
CA ASP A 30 0.45 6.38 16.48
C ASP A 30 1.48 5.88 17.51
N GLU A 31 1.61 4.55 17.61
CA GLU A 31 2.58 3.85 18.47
C GLU A 31 4.01 3.85 17.89
N SER A 32 4.19 4.19 16.60
CA SER A 32 5.50 4.18 15.94
C SER A 32 6.38 5.34 16.42
N PRO A 33 7.68 5.11 16.70
CA PRO A 33 8.62 6.19 16.93
C PRO A 33 8.88 6.99 15.65
N GLY A 34 9.24 8.27 15.79
CA GLY A 34 9.66 9.12 14.67
C GLY A 34 8.53 9.84 13.96
N GLU A 35 8.75 10.17 12.68
CA GLU A 35 7.74 10.85 11.87
C GLU A 35 6.61 9.89 11.47
N LYS A 36 5.37 10.34 11.68
CA LYS A 36 4.17 9.55 11.39
C LYS A 36 3.77 9.77 9.94
N VAL A 37 4.32 8.95 9.04
CA VAL A 37 3.99 8.95 7.60
C VAL A 37 3.82 7.51 7.13
N LEU A 38 2.73 7.24 6.41
CA LEU A 38 2.48 5.94 5.80
C LEU A 38 3.09 5.88 4.40
N ILE A 39 4.09 5.03 4.20
CA ILE A 39 4.65 4.77 2.86
C ILE A 39 3.90 3.61 2.21
N ASN A 40 3.06 3.92 1.22
CA ASN A 40 2.32 2.92 0.45
C ASN A 40 3.19 2.32 -0.67
N LEU A 41 3.77 1.15 -0.39
CA LEU A 41 4.45 0.30 -1.37
C LEU A 41 3.57 -0.86 -1.87
N ALA A 42 2.31 -0.91 -1.46
CA ALA A 42 1.37 -1.95 -1.89
C ALA A 42 0.90 -1.70 -3.35
N SER A 43 0.31 -2.72 -3.97
CA SER A 43 -0.44 -2.50 -5.20
C SER A 43 -1.80 -1.86 -4.89
N ASN A 44 -2.39 -1.18 -5.87
CA ASN A 44 -3.73 -0.60 -5.73
C ASN A 44 -4.79 -1.63 -5.33
N GLU A 45 -4.61 -2.90 -5.71
CA GLU A 45 -5.55 -3.97 -5.34
C GLU A 45 -5.57 -4.19 -3.82
N TYR A 46 -4.41 -4.13 -3.16
CA TYR A 46 -4.32 -4.26 -1.71
C TYR A 46 -4.65 -2.93 -1.03
N PHE A 47 -4.12 -1.81 -1.50
CA PHE A 47 -4.35 -0.52 -0.85
C PHE A 47 -5.83 -0.09 -0.86
N LYS A 48 -6.63 -0.60 -1.80
CA LYS A 48 -8.09 -0.41 -1.81
C LYS A 48 -8.84 -0.96 -0.60
N SER A 49 -8.23 -1.85 0.19
CA SER A 49 -8.82 -2.33 1.44
C SER A 49 -8.51 -1.42 2.63
N VAL A 50 -7.83 -0.29 2.39
CA VAL A 50 -7.57 0.75 3.39
C VAL A 50 -8.38 1.97 2.99
N HIS A 51 -9.12 2.54 3.95
CA HIS A 51 -9.88 3.77 3.78
C HIS A 51 -8.92 4.96 3.93
N ALA A 52 -8.29 5.35 2.82
CA ALA A 52 -7.20 6.34 2.84
C ALA A 52 -7.63 7.73 3.33
N ASP A 53 -8.91 8.06 3.20
CA ASP A 53 -9.57 9.26 3.71
C ASP A 53 -9.76 9.26 5.23
N GLU A 54 -9.73 8.09 5.86
CA GLU A 54 -9.83 7.90 7.31
C GLU A 54 -8.45 7.73 7.98
N LEU A 55 -7.36 7.83 7.22
CA LEU A 55 -6.00 7.81 7.77
C LEU A 55 -5.66 9.17 8.40
N GLU A 56 -5.18 9.13 9.64
CA GLU A 56 -4.85 10.33 10.42
C GLU A 56 -3.48 10.94 10.05
N PHE A 57 -2.74 10.28 9.16
CA PHE A 57 -1.36 10.59 8.83
C PHE A 57 -1.15 10.73 7.32
N PRO A 58 -0.16 11.51 6.87
CA PRO A 58 0.17 11.62 5.46
C PRO A 58 0.49 10.27 4.82
N VAL A 59 -0.07 10.03 3.63
CA VAL A 59 0.23 8.85 2.83
C VAL A 59 1.12 9.24 1.67
N MET A 60 2.30 8.66 1.59
CA MET A 60 3.20 8.81 0.44
C MET A 60 3.16 7.53 -0.40
N THR A 61 2.89 7.67 -1.70
CA THR A 61 2.87 6.53 -2.64
C THR A 61 3.98 6.70 -3.68
N PRO A 62 5.16 6.09 -3.49
CA PRO A 62 6.23 6.11 -4.46
C PRO A 62 5.83 5.45 -5.79
N ILE A 63 6.08 6.14 -6.90
CA ILE A 63 5.83 5.63 -8.25
C ILE A 63 7.16 5.26 -8.89
N PHE A 64 7.31 3.98 -9.24
CA PHE A 64 8.51 3.45 -9.88
C PHE A 64 8.31 3.43 -11.39
N LEU A 65 9.04 4.31 -12.08
CA LEU A 65 9.03 4.43 -13.53
C LEU A 65 10.30 3.84 -14.11
N ASP A 66 10.17 3.15 -15.24
CA ASP A 66 11.28 2.59 -16.00
C ASP A 66 11.28 3.20 -17.40
N ARG A 67 12.46 3.24 -18.04
CA ARG A 67 12.65 3.82 -19.36
C ARG A 67 13.30 2.77 -20.27
N LYS A 68 12.53 2.27 -21.24
CA LYS A 68 13.09 1.42 -22.31
C LYS A 68 13.63 2.29 -23.44
N ASP A 69 14.87 2.00 -23.85
CA ASP A 69 15.50 2.40 -25.13
C ASP A 69 15.20 3.84 -25.57
N GLY A 70 15.49 4.82 -24.71
CA GLY A 70 15.38 6.24 -25.06
C GLY A 70 13.96 6.82 -25.09
N GLY A 71 12.92 6.02 -24.84
CA GLY A 71 11.52 6.47 -24.79
C GLY A 71 11.11 7.17 -23.49
N ASP A 72 9.80 7.30 -23.28
CA ASP A 72 9.21 7.92 -22.08
C ASP A 72 9.28 7.02 -20.84
N TYR A 73 9.31 7.64 -19.67
CA TYR A 73 9.18 6.97 -18.38
C TYR A 73 7.77 6.40 -18.20
N LYS A 74 7.68 5.08 -17.99
CA LYS A 74 6.40 4.40 -17.76
C LYS A 74 6.56 3.34 -16.67
N THR A 75 5.49 3.08 -15.95
CA THR A 75 5.47 1.99 -14.97
C THR A 75 5.53 0.65 -15.68
N VAL A 76 6.61 -0.11 -15.47
CA VAL A 76 6.72 -1.50 -15.93
C VAL A 76 6.44 -2.42 -14.75
N SER A 77 5.29 -3.11 -14.77
CA SER A 77 4.72 -3.80 -13.60
C SER A 77 5.69 -4.76 -12.87
N PHE A 78 6.53 -5.51 -13.60
CA PHE A 78 7.50 -6.42 -12.97
C PHE A 78 8.59 -5.66 -12.22
N TYR A 79 9.16 -4.63 -12.84
CA TYR A 79 10.20 -3.81 -12.23
C TYR A 79 9.65 -2.97 -11.09
N ALA A 80 8.44 -2.43 -11.22
CA ALA A 80 7.76 -1.71 -10.15
C ALA A 80 7.54 -2.58 -8.90
N LYS A 81 7.15 -3.85 -9.07
CA LYS A 81 7.01 -4.79 -7.95
C LYS A 81 8.35 -5.06 -7.25
N ARG A 82 9.42 -5.28 -8.04
CA ARG A 82 10.76 -5.49 -7.49
C ARG A 82 11.27 -4.24 -6.77
N ALA A 83 11.07 -3.06 -7.35
CA ALA A 83 11.52 -1.80 -6.78
C ALA A 83 10.82 -1.45 -5.46
N ARG A 84 9.51 -1.74 -5.34
CA ARG A 84 8.79 -1.65 -4.06
C ARG A 84 9.43 -2.52 -2.99
N GLY A 85 9.75 -3.78 -3.30
CA GLY A 85 10.45 -4.68 -2.38
C GLY A 85 11.84 -4.18 -2.00
N SER A 86 12.60 -3.67 -2.97
CA SER A 86 13.93 -3.09 -2.71
C SER A 86 13.87 -1.84 -1.82
N MET A 87 12.85 -0.98 -1.99
CA MET A 87 12.66 0.19 -1.14
C MET A 87 12.32 -0.21 0.29
N ALA A 88 11.38 -1.15 0.47
CA ALA A 88 11.05 -1.67 1.81
C ALA A 88 12.26 -2.30 2.52
N PHE A 89 13.09 -3.04 1.78
CA PHE A 89 14.31 -3.62 2.34
C PHE A 89 15.33 -2.55 2.75
N TRP A 90 15.52 -1.52 1.91
CA TRP A 90 16.44 -0.43 2.21
C TRP A 90 16.03 0.33 3.47
N ASP A 91 14.74 0.61 3.63
CA ASP A 91 14.17 1.29 4.79
C ASP A 91 14.38 0.48 6.08
N TYR A 92 14.14 -0.84 6.05
CA TYR A 92 14.36 -1.72 7.20
C TYR A 92 15.85 -1.92 7.55
N SER A 93 16.75 -1.81 6.57
CA SER A 93 18.18 -2.04 6.77
C SER A 93 18.93 -0.86 7.41
N LYS A 94 18.21 0.20 7.77
CA LYS A 94 18.70 1.44 8.37
C LYS A 94 18.39 1.47 9.86
#